data_AF-A0A939MLG2-F1
#
_entry.id   AF-A0A939MLG2-F1
#
_cell.length_a   1.000
_cell.length_b   1.000
_cell.length_c   1.000
_cell.angle_alpha   90.00
_cell.angle_beta   90.00
_cell.angle_gamma   90.00
#
_symmetry.space_group_name_H-M   'P 1'
#
loop_
_entity.id
_entity.type
_entity.pdbx_description
1 polymer ?
#
loop_
_entity_poly.entity_id
_entity_poly.type
_entity_poly.pdbx_seq_one_letter_code
_entity_poly.pdbx_strand_id
1 'polypeptide(L)'
;MTEDQVLSLFHFDHAIYHARGGADAFWNLTPTLIPEHREKTRKRDIPQIAKTRRIEQREAEFRARLLAKHRGEPRPPNRWPKSSFQKRRAQS
;
A
#
# COMPACT_ATOMS: atom_id res chain seq x y z
N MET A 1 39.77 -11.32 -11.38
CA MET A 1 38.52 -10.56 -11.26
C MET A 1 38.74 -9.23 -11.93
N THR A 2 37.98 -8.89 -12.96
CA THR A 2 38.11 -7.63 -13.71
C THR A 2 37.21 -6.54 -13.10
N GLU A 3 37.43 -5.28 -13.47
CA GLU A 3 36.59 -4.15 -13.03
C GLU A 3 35.11 -4.37 -13.40
N ASP A 4 34.83 -4.77 -14.65
CA ASP A 4 33.48 -5.10 -15.11
C ASP A 4 32.85 -6.23 -14.29
N GLN A 5 33.65 -7.23 -13.89
CA GLN A 5 33.16 -8.32 -13.05
C GLN A 5 32.77 -7.82 -11.65
N VAL A 6 33.49 -6.86 -11.09
CA VAL A 6 33.12 -6.23 -9.80
C VAL A 6 31.84 -5.42 -9.96
N LEU A 7 31.74 -4.57 -10.99
CA LEU A 7 30.55 -3.74 -11.25
C LEU A 7 29.30 -4.59 -11.51
N SER A 8 29.46 -5.76 -12.16
CA SER A 8 28.36 -6.68 -12.44
C SER A 8 27.69 -7.31 -11.20
N LEU A 9 28.29 -7.17 -10.01
CA LEU A 9 27.74 -7.71 -8.76
C LEU A 9 26.68 -6.80 -8.12
N PHE A 10 26.54 -5.56 -8.59
CA PHE A 10 25.70 -4.56 -7.97
C PHE A 10 24.46 -4.27 -8.80
N HIS A 11 23.36 -3.97 -8.10
CA HIS A 11 22.19 -3.31 -8.64
C HIS A 11 22.02 -1.95 -7.98
N PHE A 12 21.49 -0.99 -8.71
CA PHE A 12 21.09 0.29 -8.14
C PHE A 12 19.70 0.19 -7.55
N ASP A 13 19.63 0.32 -6.22
CA ASP A 13 18.40 0.33 -5.43
C ASP A 13 17.80 1.73 -5.39
N HIS A 14 16.48 1.83 -5.60
CA HIS A 14 15.76 3.09 -5.46
C HIS A 14 15.29 3.33 -4.02
N ALA A 15 15.68 4.45 -3.42
CA ALA A 15 15.19 4.86 -2.10
C ALA A 15 13.69 5.23 -2.15
N ILE A 16 13.28 5.98 -3.16
CA ILE A 16 11.89 6.21 -3.55
C ILE A 16 11.59 5.27 -4.71
N TYR A 17 10.68 4.32 -4.50
CA TYR A 17 10.34 3.32 -5.49
C TYR A 17 9.92 3.92 -6.83
N HIS A 18 10.46 3.39 -7.93
CA HIS A 18 10.05 3.76 -9.28
C HIS A 18 8.54 3.58 -9.50
N ALA A 19 7.94 2.53 -8.92
CA ALA A 19 6.49 2.27 -8.95
C ALA A 19 5.62 3.38 -8.31
N ARG A 20 6.25 4.35 -7.63
CA ARG A 20 5.62 5.52 -7.01
C ARG A 20 6.09 6.85 -7.61
N GLY A 21 6.74 6.82 -8.77
CA GLY A 21 7.28 8.02 -9.42
C GLY A 21 8.62 8.49 -8.85
N GLY A 22 9.36 7.61 -8.17
CA GLY A 22 10.74 7.89 -7.82
C GLY A 22 11.59 8.12 -9.07
N ALA A 23 12.43 9.15 -9.06
CA ALA A 23 13.27 9.50 -10.20
C ALA A 23 14.49 8.57 -10.34
N ASP A 24 14.93 8.33 -11.57
CA ASP A 24 16.21 7.67 -11.87
C ASP A 24 17.38 8.66 -11.76
N ALA A 25 17.43 9.40 -10.65
CA ALA A 25 18.44 10.41 -10.39
C ALA A 25 19.48 9.87 -9.41
N PHE A 26 20.71 10.37 -9.51
CA PHE A 26 21.84 9.92 -8.68
C PHE A 26 21.54 9.96 -7.17
N TRP A 27 20.71 10.92 -6.71
CA TRP A 27 20.34 11.06 -5.31
C TRP A 27 19.34 9.99 -4.82
N ASN A 28 18.68 9.27 -5.74
CA ASN A 28 17.70 8.24 -5.43
C ASN A 28 18.25 6.82 -5.59
N LEU A 29 19.48 6.66 -6.10
CA LEU A 29 20.06 5.38 -6.47
C LEU A 29 21.21 5.02 -5.51
N THR A 30 21.17 3.83 -4.93
CA THR A 30 22.24 3.31 -4.07
C THR A 30 22.72 1.95 -4.58
N PRO A 31 24.01 1.77 -4.92
CA PRO A 31 24.52 0.48 -5.35
C PRO A 31 24.45 -0.52 -4.19
N THR A 32 23.83 -1.66 -4.44
CA THR A 32 23.62 -2.74 -3.48
C THR A 32 23.97 -4.07 -4.13
N LEU A 33 24.54 -5.02 -3.38
CA LEU A 33 24.84 -6.34 -3.93
C LEU A 33 23.55 -7.03 -4.40
N ILE A 34 23.62 -7.72 -5.54
CA ILE A 34 22.45 -8.37 -6.15
C ILE A 34 21.69 -9.29 -5.18
N PRO A 35 22.34 -10.15 -4.36
CA PRO A 35 21.62 -11.02 -3.42
C PRO A 35 20.83 -10.23 -2.37
N GLU A 36 21.45 -9.19 -1.80
CA GLU A 36 20.85 -8.34 -0.77
C GLU A 36 19.69 -7.53 -1.34
N HIS A 37 19.88 -6.95 -2.53
CA HIS A 37 18.82 -6.25 -3.26
C HIS A 37 17.62 -7.16 -3.50
N ARG A 38 17.84 -8.39 -4.00
CA ARG A 38 16.75 -9.35 -4.25
C ARG A 38 16.02 -9.73 -2.95
N GLU A 39 16.75 -9.93 -1.87
CA GLU A 39 16.15 -10.24 -0.57
C GLU A 39 15.29 -9.08 -0.06
N LYS A 40 15.81 -7.85 -0.10
CA LYS A 40 15.10 -6.62 0.26
C LYS A 40 13.82 -6.48 -0.57
N THR A 41 13.93 -6.57 -1.90
CA THR A 41 12.78 -6.44 -2.81
C THR A 41 11.69 -7.46 -2.48
N ARG A 42 12.07 -8.73 -2.27
CA ARG A 42 11.13 -9.81 -1.96
C ARG A 42 10.48 -9.65 -0.59
N LYS A 43 11.26 -9.38 0.45
CA LYS A 43 10.79 -9.41 1.85
C LYS A 43 10.16 -8.09 2.31
N ARG A 44 10.57 -6.96 1.75
CA ARG A 44 10.19 -5.62 2.25
C ARG A 44 9.44 -4.82 1.19
N ASP A 45 10.04 -4.59 0.02
CA ASP A 45 9.54 -3.60 -0.92
C ASP A 45 8.21 -4.02 -1.55
N ILE A 46 8.11 -5.25 -2.06
CA ILE A 46 6.87 -5.76 -2.66
C ILE A 46 5.69 -5.71 -1.66
N PRO A 47 5.82 -6.24 -0.42
CA PRO A 47 4.76 -6.11 0.58
C PRO A 47 4.40 -4.67 0.93
N GLN A 48 5.38 -3.77 1.05
CA GLN A 48 5.13 -2.36 1.36
C GLN A 48 4.39 -1.63 0.23
N ILE A 49 4.79 -1.85 -1.02
CA ILE A 49 4.10 -1.29 -2.19
C ILE A 49 2.65 -1.80 -2.24
N ALA A 50 2.43 -3.11 -2.06
CA ALA A 50 1.09 -3.70 -2.04
C ALA A 50 0.22 -3.13 -0.90
N LYS A 51 0.78 -3.02 0.31
CA LYS A 51 0.08 -2.42 1.47
C LYS A 51 -0.31 -0.98 1.19
N THR A 52 0.59 -0.19 0.60
CA THR A 52 0.32 1.22 0.31
C THR A 52 -0.80 1.36 -0.71
N ARG A 53 -0.75 0.63 -1.83
CA ARG A 53 -1.83 0.63 -2.84
C ARG A 53 -3.20 0.34 -2.24
N ARG A 54 -3.27 -0.64 -1.32
CA ARG A 54 -4.51 -0.98 -0.61
C ARG A 54 -5.01 0.16 0.28
N ILE A 55 -4.10 0.90 0.93
CA ILE A 55 -4.46 2.04 1.78
C ILE A 55 -4.99 3.18 0.93
N GLU A 56 -4.30 3.51 -0.17
CA GLU A 56 -4.72 4.56 -1.12
C GLU A 56 -6.11 4.27 -1.71
N GLN A 57 -6.38 3.02 -2.06
CA GLN A 57 -7.71 2.61 -2.52
C GLN A 57 -8.79 2.87 -1.45
N ARG A 58 -8.53 2.46 -0.20
CA ARG A 58 -9.47 2.69 0.92
C ARG A 58 -9.66 4.17 1.22
N GLU A 59 -8.61 4.96 1.08
CA GLU A 59 -8.68 6.41 1.24
C GLU A 59 -9.54 7.04 0.13
N ALA A 60 -9.33 6.65 -1.12
CA ALA A 60 -10.15 7.11 -2.25
C ALA A 60 -11.63 6.77 -2.05
N GLU A 61 -11.95 5.54 -1.63
CA GLU A 61 -13.31 5.12 -1.26
C GLU A 61 -13.89 5.94 -0.10
N PHE A 62 -13.07 6.30 0.88
CA PHE A 62 -13.50 7.14 1.98
C PHE A 62 -13.80 8.58 1.53
N ARG A 63 -12.90 9.19 0.75
CA ARG A 63 -13.08 10.52 0.16
C ARG A 63 -14.33 10.57 -0.72
N ALA A 64 -14.53 9.57 -1.58
CA ALA A 64 -15.74 9.46 -2.41
C ALA A 64 -17.03 9.42 -1.57
N ARG A 65 -17.04 8.66 -0.46
CA ARG A 65 -18.20 8.60 0.46
C ARG A 65 -18.49 9.93 1.14
N LEU A 66 -17.45 10.70 1.52
CA LEU A 66 -17.64 12.03 2.10
C LEU A 66 -18.26 13.00 1.09
N LEU A 67 -17.79 12.97 -0.16
CA LEU A 67 -18.35 13.80 -1.23
C LEU A 67 -19.81 13.42 -1.55
N ALA A 68 -20.12 12.13 -1.64
CA ALA A 68 -21.48 11.63 -1.84
C ALA A 68 -22.43 12.09 -0.72
N LYS A 69 -21.98 12.03 0.54
CA LYS A 69 -22.74 12.56 1.69
C LYS A 69 -23.02 14.05 1.55
N HIS A 70 -22.03 14.84 1.12
CA HIS A 70 -22.20 16.27 0.91
C HIS A 70 -23.18 16.58 -0.24
N ARG A 71 -23.22 15.74 -1.28
CA ARG A 71 -24.16 15.84 -2.41
C ARG A 71 -25.57 15.33 -2.10
N GLY A 72 -25.79 14.74 -0.92
CA GLY A 72 -27.08 14.16 -0.54
C GLY A 72 -27.38 12.80 -1.17
N GLU A 73 -26.39 12.11 -1.74
CA GLU A 73 -26.57 10.78 -2.32
C GLU A 73 -26.88 9.73 -1.22
N PRO A 74 -27.73 8.73 -1.51
CA PRO A 74 -28.10 7.71 -0.54
C PRO A 74 -26.89 6.84 -0.13
N ARG A 75 -26.75 6.61 1.18
CA ARG A 75 -25.66 5.78 1.71
C ARG A 75 -25.84 4.32 1.25
N PRO A 76 -24.77 3.62 0.82
CA PRO A 76 -24.87 2.20 0.52
C PRO A 76 -25.35 1.41 1.75
N PRO A 77 -26.14 0.34 1.53
CA PRO A 77 -26.70 -0.46 2.61
C PRO A 77 -25.59 -1.05 3.48
N ASN A 78 -25.84 -1.14 4.79
CA ASN A 78 -24.89 -1.73 5.71
C ASN A 78 -24.76 -3.23 5.42
N ARG A 79 -23.52 -3.75 5.33
CA ARG A 79 -23.28 -5.18 5.10
C ARG A 79 -23.65 -6.04 6.31
N TRP A 80 -23.72 -5.43 7.48
CA TRP A 80 -24.05 -6.11 8.73
C TRP A 80 -25.56 -6.10 8.97
N PRO A 81 -26.17 -7.26 9.26
CA PRO A 81 -27.58 -7.33 9.59
C PRO A 81 -27.87 -6.49 10.84
N LYS A 82 -28.95 -5.70 10.79
CA LYS A 82 -29.43 -4.94 11.94
C LYS A 82 -30.13 -5.91 12.89
N SER A 83 -29.39 -6.43 13.86
CA SER A 83 -29.99 -7.18 14.96
C SER A 83 -30.55 -6.20 16.00
N SER A 84 -31.85 -6.29 16.29
CA SER A 84 -32.45 -5.63 17.45
C SER A 84 -32.22 -6.50 18.69
N PHE A 85 -31.69 -5.93 19.77
CA PHE A 85 -31.65 -6.61 21.07
C PHE A 85 -33.08 -7.00 21.50
N GLN A 86 -33.30 -8.28 21.82
CA GLN A 86 -34.58 -8.71 22.39
C GLN A 86 -34.79 -8.03 23.75
N LYS A 87 -35.84 -7.21 23.86
CA LYS A 87 -36.27 -6.64 25.14
C LYS A 87 -36.73 -7.80 26.04
N ARG A 88 -36.14 -7.96 27.22
CA ARG A 88 -36.65 -8.88 28.24
C ARG A 88 -38.08 -8.46 28.60
N ARG A 89 -39.07 -9.32 28.36
CA ARG A 89 -40.44 -9.11 28.86
C ARG A 89 -40.37 -9.13 30.39
N ALA A 90 -40.82 -8.05 31.04
CA ALA A 90 -41.06 -8.05 32.47
C ALA A 90 -42.13 -9.13 32.75
N GLN A 91 -41.80 -10.10 33.60
CA GLN A 91 -42.77 -11.07 34.09
C GLN A 91 -43.64 -10.35 35.13
N SER A 92 -44.96 -10.40 34.92
CA SER A 92 -46.00 -9.93 35.85
C SER A 92 -46.20 -10.93 36.98
#